data_AF-A0A7K0ZXR7-F1
#
_entry.id   AF-A0A7K0ZXR7-F1
#
_cell.length_a   1.000
_cell.length_b   1.000
_cell.length_c   1.000
_cell.angle_alpha   90.00
_cell.angle_beta   90.00
_cell.angle_gamma   90.00
#
_symmetry.space_group_name_H-M   'P 1'
#
loop_
_entity.id
_entity.type
_entity.pdbx_description
1 polymer ?
#
loop_
_entity_poly.entity_id
_entity_poly.type
_entity_poly.pdbx_seq_one_letter_code
_entity_poly.pdbx_strand_id
1 'polypeptide(L)'
;MAASNERIREVIERYVALVATGTAAEIQALYADGATVEDPVGSDVLTTPEQILAFYATLEGLDQKTRLIEARIAGGEAAFHFEVATSAGDLTYTLAPFDVMTFDDDAKITSMRAFWGESDMQVG
;
A
#
# COMPACT_ATOMS: atom_id res chain seq x y z
N MET A 1 -14.10 -10.66 15.56
CA MET A 1 -14.43 -11.50 14.40
C MET A 1 -13.78 -10.84 13.22
N ALA A 2 -12.93 -11.54 12.46
CA ALA A 2 -12.23 -10.94 11.33
C ALA A 2 -13.19 -10.21 10.39
N ALA A 3 -12.76 -9.06 9.87
CA ALA A 3 -13.51 -8.29 8.88
C ALA A 3 -13.88 -9.17 7.67
N SER A 4 -15.01 -8.84 7.01
CA SER A 4 -15.45 -9.60 5.83
C SER A 4 -14.47 -9.43 4.66
N ASN A 5 -14.35 -10.45 3.82
CA ASN A 5 -13.49 -10.39 2.64
C ASN A 5 -13.89 -9.26 1.67
N GLU A 6 -15.18 -8.95 1.56
CA GLU A 6 -15.69 -7.85 0.75
C GLU A 6 -15.22 -6.50 1.31
N ARG A 7 -15.30 -6.31 2.63
CA ARG A 7 -14.84 -5.08 3.27
C ARG A 7 -13.33 -4.89 3.12
N ILE A 8 -12.55 -5.95 3.29
CA ILE A 8 -11.10 -5.93 3.07
C ILE A 8 -10.77 -5.56 1.62
N ARG A 9 -11.52 -6.11 0.64
CA ARG A 9 -11.35 -5.75 -0.77
C ARG A 9 -11.56 -4.26 -1.02
N GLU A 10 -12.62 -3.68 -0.47
CA GLU A 10 -12.88 -2.24 -0.59
C GLU A 10 -11.72 -1.40 -0.01
N VAL A 11 -11.14 -1.83 1.11
CA VAL A 11 -9.99 -1.14 1.72
C VAL A 11 -8.74 -1.24 0.84
N ILE A 12 -8.47 -2.40 0.24
CA ILE A 12 -7.34 -2.59 -0.70
C ILE A 12 -7.53 -1.72 -1.95
N GLU A 13 -8.72 -1.71 -2.54
CA GLU A 13 -9.01 -0.88 -3.71
C GLU A 13 -8.87 0.61 -3.38
N ARG A 14 -9.33 1.03 -2.19
CA ARG A 14 -9.16 2.39 -1.70
C ARG A 14 -7.70 2.72 -1.46
N TYR A 15 -6.93 1.81 -0.85
CA TYR A 15 -5.49 1.97 -0.63
C TYR A 15 -4.75 2.19 -1.95
N VAL A 16 -4.94 1.29 -2.93
CA VAL A 16 -4.29 1.39 -4.25
C VAL A 16 -4.67 2.69 -4.95
N ALA A 17 -5.93 3.12 -4.88
CA ALA A 17 -6.35 4.40 -5.46
C ALA A 17 -5.68 5.61 -4.76
N LEU A 18 -5.58 5.57 -3.42
CA LEU A 18 -4.95 6.64 -2.65
C LEU A 18 -3.45 6.72 -2.85
N VAL A 19 -2.74 5.61 -3.10
CA VAL A 19 -1.32 5.65 -3.47
C VAL A 19 -1.09 6.48 -4.75
N ALA A 20 -2.04 6.47 -5.70
CA ALA A 20 -1.94 7.30 -6.91
C ALA A 20 -2.28 8.77 -6.68
N THR A 21 -3.40 9.05 -6.00
CA THR A 21 -4.02 10.40 -6.03
C THR A 21 -4.38 10.96 -4.66
N GLY A 22 -4.13 10.20 -3.60
CA GLY A 22 -4.54 10.54 -2.24
C GLY A 22 -3.51 11.37 -1.49
N THR A 23 -3.93 11.84 -0.33
CA THR A 23 -3.04 12.42 0.68
C THR A 23 -2.52 11.32 1.62
N ALA A 24 -1.36 11.55 2.22
CA ALA A 24 -0.77 10.75 3.27
C ALA A 24 -1.73 10.61 4.46
N ALA A 25 -2.50 11.65 4.78
CA ALA A 25 -3.53 11.61 5.82
C ALA A 25 -4.69 10.66 5.47
N GLU A 26 -5.14 10.64 4.20
CA GLU A 26 -6.16 9.70 3.75
C GLU A 26 -5.67 8.25 3.77
N ILE A 27 -4.40 8.01 3.39
CA ILE A 27 -3.80 6.67 3.45
C ILE A 27 -3.64 6.24 4.91
N GLN A 28 -3.09 7.12 5.76
CA GLN A 28 -2.92 6.87 7.19
C GLN A 28 -4.26 6.54 7.87
N ALA A 29 -5.36 7.16 7.45
CA ALA A 29 -6.70 6.87 7.97
C ALA A 29 -7.18 5.43 7.70
N LEU A 30 -6.53 4.66 6.81
CA LEU A 30 -6.80 3.25 6.61
C LEU A 30 -6.14 2.35 7.66
N TYR A 31 -5.12 2.84 8.36
CA TYR A 31 -4.35 2.09 9.33
C TYR A 31 -4.99 2.09 10.73
N ALA A 32 -4.76 1.00 11.46
CA ALA A 32 -5.15 0.85 12.86
C ALA A 32 -4.12 1.55 13.78
N ASP A 33 -4.51 1.80 15.02
CA ASP A 33 -3.57 2.23 16.05
C ASP A 33 -2.51 1.14 16.28
N GLY A 34 -1.24 1.53 16.26
CA GLY A 34 -0.11 0.59 16.40
C GLY A 34 0.19 -0.25 15.17
N ALA A 35 -0.36 0.12 14.00
CA ALA A 35 -0.05 -0.56 12.75
C ALA A 35 1.42 -0.42 12.33
N THR A 36 1.84 -1.33 11.45
CA THR A 36 3.22 -1.40 10.95
C THR A 36 3.28 -1.33 9.43
N VAL A 37 4.36 -0.74 8.91
CA VAL A 37 4.67 -0.71 7.47
C VAL A 37 6.11 -1.17 7.26
N GLU A 38 6.32 -2.09 6.31
CA GLU A 38 7.64 -2.56 5.86
C GLU A 38 7.68 -2.51 4.32
N ASP A 39 8.36 -1.51 3.76
CA ASP A 39 8.34 -1.23 2.32
C ASP A 39 9.72 -0.71 1.82
N PRO A 40 10.49 -1.53 1.07
CA PRO A 40 10.27 -2.95 0.78
C PRO A 40 10.52 -3.85 1.99
N VAL A 41 10.07 -5.10 1.93
CA VAL A 41 10.45 -6.14 2.91
C VAL A 41 11.98 -6.28 2.99
N GLY A 42 12.52 -6.28 4.21
CA GLY A 42 13.95 -6.24 4.52
C GLY A 42 14.46 -4.85 4.91
N SER A 43 13.62 -3.82 4.83
CA SER A 43 13.88 -2.47 5.35
C SER A 43 13.51 -2.32 6.84
N ASP A 44 13.77 -1.14 7.41
CA ASP A 44 13.33 -0.82 8.76
C ASP A 44 11.79 -0.73 8.83
N VAL A 45 11.20 -1.40 9.81
CA VAL A 45 9.75 -1.39 10.03
C VAL A 45 9.34 -0.06 10.66
N LEU A 46 8.39 0.63 10.02
CA LEU A 46 7.72 1.80 10.56
C LEU A 46 6.66 1.34 11.57
N THR A 47 6.69 1.89 12.78
CA THR A 47 5.84 1.43 13.90
C THR A 47 5.03 2.54 14.55
N THR A 48 5.17 3.79 14.11
CA THR A 48 4.38 4.91 14.64
C THR A 48 3.53 5.60 13.56
N PRO A 49 2.39 6.20 13.93
CA PRO A 49 1.55 6.94 13.00
C PRO A 49 2.32 8.06 12.27
N GLU A 50 3.24 8.74 12.96
CA GLU A 50 4.06 9.82 12.39
C GLU A 50 5.05 9.29 11.35
N GLN A 51 5.64 8.12 11.59
CA GLN A 51 6.53 7.47 10.62
C GLN A 51 5.77 7.06 9.35
N ILE A 52 4.59 6.46 9.52
CA ILE A 52 3.73 6.04 8.40
C ILE A 52 3.24 7.25 7.61
N LEU A 53 2.80 8.32 8.29
CA LEU A 53 2.41 9.57 7.64
C LEU A 53 3.58 10.18 6.85
N ALA A 54 4.76 10.28 7.47
CA ALA A 54 5.94 10.85 6.82
C ALA A 54 6.37 10.03 5.59
N PHE A 55 6.25 8.70 5.65
CA PHE A 55 6.50 7.82 4.52
C PHE A 55 5.56 8.12 3.34
N TYR A 56 4.24 8.13 3.56
CA TYR A 56 3.30 8.42 2.49
C TYR A 56 3.35 9.86 1.98
N ALA A 57 3.79 10.81 2.81
CA ALA A 57 4.02 12.20 2.38
C ALA A 57 5.10 12.32 1.31
N THR A 58 6.00 11.33 1.17
CA THR A 58 6.99 11.30 0.07
C THR A 58 6.37 10.99 -1.30
N LEU A 59 5.18 10.38 -1.30
CA LEU A 59 4.42 10.05 -2.52
C LEU A 59 3.43 11.15 -2.91
N GLU A 60 3.10 12.05 -2.00
CA GLU A 60 2.17 13.15 -2.24
C GLU A 60 2.68 14.08 -3.37
N GLY A 61 1.80 14.35 -4.33
CA GLY A 61 2.10 15.26 -5.44
C GLY A 61 2.95 14.67 -6.56
N LEU A 62 3.40 13.41 -6.44
CA LEU A 62 3.95 12.68 -7.58
C LEU A 62 2.84 12.41 -8.61
N ASP A 63 3.17 12.50 -9.90
CA ASP A 63 2.25 12.09 -10.97
C ASP A 63 2.25 10.56 -11.07
N GLN A 64 1.29 9.93 -10.40
CA GLN A 64 1.20 8.47 -10.29
C GLN A 64 -0.10 7.93 -10.89
N LYS A 65 -0.01 6.74 -11.47
CA LYS A 65 -1.15 5.91 -11.86
C LYS A 65 -1.00 4.55 -11.24
N THR A 66 -2.08 4.07 -10.61
CA THR A 66 -2.10 2.73 -10.01
C THR A 66 -3.13 1.84 -10.66
N ARG A 67 -2.89 0.53 -10.62
CA ARG A 67 -3.83 -0.48 -11.08
C ARG A 67 -3.73 -1.74 -10.24
N LEU A 68 -4.81 -2.07 -9.53
CA LEU A 68 -4.94 -3.38 -8.90
C LEU A 68 -5.07 -4.46 -9.99
N ILE A 69 -4.18 -5.45 -9.97
CA ILE A 69 -4.18 -6.56 -10.93
C ILE A 69 -4.93 -7.76 -10.34
N GLU A 70 -4.56 -8.17 -9.13
CA GLU A 70 -5.13 -9.34 -8.49
C GLU A 70 -5.08 -9.25 -6.96
N ALA A 71 -6.08 -9.83 -6.27
CA ALA A 71 -6.09 -9.93 -4.82
C ALA A 71 -6.61 -11.29 -4.35
N ARG A 72 -6.01 -11.83 -3.29
CA ARG A 72 -6.46 -12.99 -2.52
C ARG A 72 -6.73 -12.52 -1.10
N ILE A 73 -7.90 -12.86 -0.56
CA ILE A 73 -8.35 -12.41 0.75
C ILE A 73 -8.88 -13.61 1.53
N ALA A 74 -8.34 -13.84 2.71
CA ALA A 74 -8.74 -14.94 3.59
C ALA A 74 -8.31 -14.66 5.04
N GLY A 75 -9.13 -15.05 6.00
CA GLY A 75 -8.74 -15.07 7.42
C GLY A 75 -8.46 -13.71 8.07
N GLY A 76 -8.93 -12.60 7.48
CA GLY A 76 -8.59 -11.25 7.95
C GLY A 76 -7.27 -10.71 7.36
N GLU A 77 -6.75 -11.37 6.33
CA GLU A 77 -5.51 -11.00 5.65
C GLU A 77 -5.74 -10.94 4.14
N ALA A 78 -4.85 -10.23 3.45
CA ALA A 78 -4.83 -10.18 2.01
C ALA A 78 -3.42 -10.19 1.45
N ALA A 79 -3.27 -10.83 0.29
CA ALA A 79 -2.10 -10.69 -0.57
C ALA A 79 -2.57 -10.20 -1.94
N PHE A 80 -1.97 -9.14 -2.46
CA PHE A 80 -2.41 -8.53 -3.72
C PHE A 80 -1.26 -7.95 -4.53
N HIS A 81 -1.46 -7.96 -5.85
CA HIS A 81 -0.52 -7.45 -6.83
C HIS A 81 -1.13 -6.25 -7.54
N PHE A 82 -0.37 -5.18 -7.64
CA PHE A 82 -0.78 -3.96 -8.32
C PHE A 82 0.42 -3.30 -8.99
N GLU A 83 0.16 -2.44 -9.96
CA GLU A 83 1.18 -1.60 -10.60
C GLU A 83 1.08 -0.17 -10.07
N VAL A 84 2.25 0.46 -9.91
CA VAL A 84 2.42 1.90 -9.67
C VAL A 84 3.32 2.43 -10.77
N ALA A 85 2.80 3.33 -11.60
CA ALA A 85 3.55 4.02 -12.64
C ALA A 85 3.70 5.50 -12.25
N THR A 86 4.93 5.95 -12.07
CA THR A 86 5.29 7.32 -11.68
C THR A 86 5.95 8.04 -12.84
N SER A 87 5.36 9.16 -13.28
CA SER A 87 5.94 10.02 -14.32
C SER A 87 6.98 10.96 -13.72
N ALA A 88 8.17 11.04 -14.31
CA ALA A 88 9.20 11.99 -13.94
C ALA A 88 9.90 12.55 -15.19
N GLY A 89 9.42 13.70 -15.66
CA GLY A 89 9.86 14.27 -16.94
C GLY A 89 9.41 13.40 -18.10
N ASP A 90 10.36 12.99 -18.95
CA ASP A 90 10.10 12.11 -20.10
C ASP A 90 10.17 10.61 -19.74
N LEU A 91 10.49 10.27 -18.49
CA LEU A 91 10.63 8.89 -18.03
C LEU A 91 9.41 8.44 -17.24
N THR A 92 9.04 7.16 -17.39
CA THR A 92 8.06 6.48 -16.54
C THR A 92 8.73 5.38 -15.74
N TYR A 93 8.62 5.45 -14.42
CA TYR A 93 9.06 4.40 -13.51
C TYR A 93 7.87 3.53 -13.13
N THR A 94 7.93 2.23 -13.42
CA THR A 94 6.86 1.29 -13.09
C THR A 94 7.37 0.27 -12.09
N LEU A 95 6.70 0.17 -10.95
CA LEU A 95 6.89 -0.86 -9.93
C LEU A 95 5.63 -1.71 -9.83
N ALA A 96 5.78 -3.02 -9.64
CA ALA A 96 4.66 -3.93 -9.49
C ALA A 96 4.82 -4.84 -8.25
N PRO A 97 4.61 -4.32 -7.03
CA PRO A 97 4.84 -5.10 -5.82
C PRO A 97 3.76 -6.16 -5.58
N PHE A 98 4.07 -7.10 -4.70
CA PHE A 98 3.07 -7.92 -4.01
C PHE A 98 2.96 -7.44 -2.56
N ASP A 99 1.84 -6.83 -2.20
CA ASP A 99 1.60 -6.41 -0.82
C ASP A 99 0.89 -7.51 -0.06
N VAL A 100 1.33 -7.73 1.18
CA VAL A 100 0.63 -8.56 2.17
C VAL A 100 0.17 -7.66 3.30
N MET A 101 -1.13 -7.67 3.57
CA MET A 101 -1.75 -6.87 4.62
C MET A 101 -2.57 -7.71 5.58
N THR A 102 -2.53 -7.34 6.85
CA THR A 102 -3.42 -7.87 7.89
C THR A 102 -4.40 -6.79 8.32
N PHE A 103 -5.60 -7.19 8.73
CA PHE A 103 -6.69 -6.28 9.08
C PHE A 103 -7.28 -6.61 10.46
N ASP A 104 -7.73 -5.60 11.18
CA ASP A 104 -8.52 -5.79 12.41
C ASP A 104 -10.01 -6.06 12.10
N ASP A 105 -10.82 -6.19 13.15
CA ASP A 105 -12.27 -6.46 13.05
C ASP A 105 -13.03 -5.31 12.35
N ASP A 106 -12.49 -4.08 12.34
CA ASP A 106 -13.05 -2.89 11.68
C ASP A 106 -12.50 -2.68 10.25
N ALA A 107 -11.72 -3.65 9.75
CA ALA A 107 -11.00 -3.62 8.48
C ALA A 107 -9.94 -2.51 8.37
N LYS A 108 -9.37 -2.05 9.49
CA LYS A 108 -8.19 -1.20 9.49
C LYS A 108 -6.93 -2.04 9.28
N ILE A 109 -5.98 -1.51 8.53
CA ILE A 109 -4.71 -2.18 8.24
C ILE A 109 -3.87 -2.21 9.52
N THR A 110 -3.50 -3.39 9.99
CA THR A 110 -2.64 -3.59 11.18
C THR A 110 -1.18 -3.87 10.80
N SER A 111 -0.94 -4.40 9.61
CA SER A 111 0.39 -4.55 9.02
C SER A 111 0.29 -4.43 7.51
N MET A 112 1.25 -3.74 6.89
CA MET A 112 1.48 -3.73 5.45
C MET A 112 2.94 -4.10 5.20
N ARG A 113 3.14 -5.07 4.29
CA ARG A 113 4.47 -5.51 3.87
C ARG A 113 4.52 -5.59 2.35
N ALA A 114 5.38 -4.78 1.73
CA ALA A 114 5.50 -4.70 0.28
C ALA A 114 6.67 -5.56 -0.22
N PHE A 115 6.38 -6.60 -0.99
CA PHE A 115 7.39 -7.49 -1.56
C PHE A 115 7.75 -7.01 -2.96
N TRP A 116 8.92 -6.38 -3.07
CA TRP A 116 9.57 -5.99 -4.32
C TRP A 116 11.07 -5.75 -4.07
N GLY A 117 11.85 -5.70 -5.14
CA GLY A 117 13.26 -5.28 -5.11
C GLY A 117 13.64 -4.45 -6.34
N GLU A 118 14.89 -4.00 -6.40
CA GLU A 118 15.37 -3.15 -7.51
C GLU A 118 15.16 -3.78 -8.90
N SER A 119 15.21 -5.11 -8.99
CA SER A 119 14.96 -5.85 -10.24
C SER A 119 13.53 -5.77 -10.75
N ASP A 120 12.58 -5.40 -9.90
CA ASP A 120 11.16 -5.30 -10.23
C ASP A 120 10.77 -3.89 -10.71
N MET A 121 11.70 -2.92 -10.60
CA MET A 121 11.54 -1.57 -11.11
C MET A 121 11.87 -1.52 -12.61
N GLN A 122 10.94 -1.04 -13.40
CA GLN A 122 11.11 -0.84 -14.84
C GLN A 122 11.15 0.65 -15.16
N VAL A 123 12.02 1.03 -16.10
CA VAL A 123 12.11 2.40 -16.61
C VAL A 123 11.77 2.37 -18.09
N GLY A 124 10.79 3.18 -18.49
CA GLY A 124 10.29 3.32 -19.86
C GLY A 124 10.23 4.75 -20.35
#